data_AF-A0A7V4AA26-F1
#
_entry.id   AF-A0A7V4AA26-F1
#
_cell.length_a   1.000
_cell.length_b   1.000
_cell.length_c   1.000
_cell.angle_alpha   90.00
_cell.angle_beta   90.00
_cell.angle_gamma   90.00
#
_symmetry.space_group_name_H-M   'P 1'
#
loop_
_entity.id
_entity.type
_entity.pdbx_description
1 polymer ?
#
loop_
_entity_poly.entity_id
_entity_poly.type
_entity_poly.pdbx_seq_one_letter_code
_entity_poly.pdbx_strand_id
1 'polypeptide(L)'
;RFTKSNAVVISSDFRTLGIGGGFTSRVDAAEFAIKKTKEFLKSQEEKNKKKVFEKFYVSSDGFFPFPDSVEIIANELKNIGAKEIFIAQPGGSIRDKEVIETAKKLGVKMFITRKRCFRH
;
A
#
# COMPACT_ATOMS: atom_id res chain seq x y z
N ARG A 1 5.51 1.52 11.20
CA ARG A 1 6.35 1.59 12.43
C ARG A 1 6.01 2.80 13.30
N PHE A 2 6.13 4.05 12.80
CA PHE A 2 5.91 5.24 13.65
C PHE A 2 4.48 5.80 13.60
N THR A 3 3.69 5.41 12.60
CA THR A 3 2.23 5.60 12.56
C THR A 3 1.53 4.75 13.62
N LYS A 4 0.40 5.22 14.17
CA LYS A 4 -0.52 4.38 14.96
C LYS A 4 -1.17 3.30 14.10
N SER A 5 -1.38 2.13 14.67
CA SER A 5 -1.96 0.94 14.02
C SER A 5 -3.49 0.94 14.04
N ASN A 6 -4.16 0.21 13.14
CA ASN A 6 -3.58 -0.47 11.97
C ASN A 6 -3.17 0.55 10.90
N ALA A 7 -2.08 0.26 10.16
CA ALA A 7 -1.48 1.22 9.25
C ALA A 7 -1.06 0.63 7.89
N VAL A 8 -1.31 1.41 6.85
CA VAL A 8 -0.81 1.22 5.48
C VAL A 8 -0.19 2.53 5.00
N VAL A 9 1.02 2.45 4.46
CA VAL A 9 1.78 3.60 3.93
C VAL A 9 2.09 3.35 2.46
N ILE A 10 1.88 4.36 1.62
CA ILE A 10 2.20 4.36 0.19
C ILE A 10 3.26 5.42 -0.07
N SER A 11 4.30 5.05 -0.83
CA SER A 11 5.46 5.89 -1.10
C SER A 11 6.03 5.65 -2.51
N SER A 12 6.72 6.66 -3.05
CA SER A 12 7.49 6.58 -4.30
C SER A 12 8.64 7.58 -4.24
N ASP A 13 9.76 7.28 -4.89
CA ASP A 13 10.95 8.16 -4.98
C ASP A 13 11.36 8.81 -3.65
N PHE A 14 11.52 7.97 -2.62
CA PHE A 14 11.89 8.37 -1.26
C PHE A 14 10.91 9.36 -0.59
N ARG A 15 9.66 9.45 -1.08
CA ARG A 15 8.61 10.31 -0.51
C ARG A 15 7.37 9.49 -0.17
N THR A 16 6.81 9.75 1.00
CA THR A 16 5.46 9.28 1.36
C THR A 16 4.44 10.05 0.53
N LEU A 17 3.51 9.34 -0.11
CA LEU A 17 2.41 9.91 -0.89
C LEU A 17 1.08 9.83 -0.10
N GLY A 18 0.89 8.77 0.68
CA GLY A 18 -0.30 8.57 1.49
C GLY A 18 -0.06 7.69 2.72
N ILE A 19 -0.79 7.98 3.79
CA ILE A 19 -0.80 7.20 5.04
C ILE A 19 -2.25 7.03 5.46
N GLY A 20 -2.68 5.77 5.66
CA GLY A 20 -3.81 5.43 6.51
C GLY A 20 -3.26 4.82 7.79
N GLY A 21 -3.67 5.34 8.95
CA GLY A 21 -3.18 4.89 10.26
C GLY A 21 -4.20 5.19 11.36
N GLY A 22 -4.23 4.36 12.39
CA GLY A 22 -5.24 4.42 13.46
C GLY A 22 -6.58 3.78 13.09
N PHE A 23 -6.66 3.05 11.97
CA PHE A 23 -7.88 2.39 11.53
C PHE A 23 -8.09 1.05 12.26
N THR A 24 -9.36 0.68 12.41
CA THR A 24 -9.77 -0.63 12.93
C THR A 24 -9.49 -1.74 11.92
N SER A 25 -9.86 -1.53 10.66
CA SER A 25 -9.60 -2.46 9.54
C SER A 25 -8.37 -2.04 8.72
N ARG A 26 -7.72 -3.05 8.12
CA ARG A 26 -6.53 -2.89 7.26
C ARG A 26 -6.89 -2.53 5.82
N VAL A 27 -8.12 -2.86 5.39
CA VAL A 27 -8.68 -2.47 4.09
C VAL A 27 -8.92 -0.97 4.10
N ASP A 28 -9.64 -0.45 5.10
CA ASP A 28 -9.93 0.97 5.31
C ASP A 28 -8.62 1.80 5.37
N ALA A 29 -7.60 1.27 6.06
CA ALA A 29 -6.27 1.88 6.11
C ALA A 29 -5.62 1.97 4.71
N ALA A 30 -5.77 0.94 3.87
CA ALA A 30 -5.27 0.94 2.50
C ALA A 30 -6.06 1.92 1.61
N GLU A 31 -7.39 1.87 1.64
CA GLU A 31 -8.27 2.79 0.91
C GLU A 31 -7.99 4.26 1.26
N PHE A 32 -7.82 4.56 2.55
CA PHE A 32 -7.48 5.92 2.96
C PHE A 32 -6.06 6.33 2.52
N ALA A 33 -5.09 5.42 2.56
CA ALA A 33 -3.75 5.68 2.03
C ALA A 33 -3.76 5.93 0.50
N ILE A 34 -4.60 5.18 -0.25
CA ILE A 34 -4.83 5.37 -1.68
C ILE A 34 -5.49 6.74 -1.94
N LYS A 35 -6.54 7.08 -1.19
CA LYS A 35 -7.19 8.40 -1.27
C LYS A 35 -6.20 9.54 -1.05
N LYS A 36 -5.38 9.46 0.00
CA LYS A 36 -4.33 10.45 0.28
C LYS A 36 -3.26 10.51 -0.81
N THR A 37 -2.91 9.37 -1.41
CA THR A 37 -2.01 9.31 -2.57
C THR A 37 -2.61 10.04 -3.78
N LYS A 38 -3.89 9.81 -4.10
CA LYS A 38 -4.62 10.50 -5.18
C LYS A 38 -4.68 12.03 -4.95
N GLU A 39 -5.04 12.45 -3.74
CA GLU A 39 -5.05 13.87 -3.34
C GLU A 39 -3.65 14.51 -3.48
N PHE A 40 -2.59 13.81 -3.06
CA PHE A 40 -1.22 14.28 -3.21
C PHE A 40 -0.83 14.47 -4.68
N LEU A 41 -1.08 13.48 -5.54
CA LEU A 41 -0.74 13.54 -6.97
C LEU A 41 -1.43 14.71 -7.68
N LYS A 42 -2.74 14.86 -7.48
CA LYS A 42 -3.51 16.00 -8.03
C LYS A 42 -2.89 17.35 -7.61
N SER A 43 -2.47 17.48 -6.35
CA SER A 43 -1.82 18.70 -5.86
C SER A 43 -0.42 18.99 -6.46
N GLN A 44 0.23 18.02 -7.12
CA GLN A 44 1.47 18.23 -7.88
C GLN A 44 1.19 18.64 -9.32
N GLU A 45 0.15 18.06 -9.95
CA GLU A 45 -0.33 18.44 -11.27
C GLU A 45 -0.75 19.92 -11.31
N GLU A 46 -1.59 20.35 -10.34
CA GLU A 46 -2.01 21.75 -10.16
C GLU A 46 -0.83 22.73 -10.00
N LYS A 47 0.33 22.25 -9.52
CA LYS A 47 1.55 23.06 -9.32
C LYS A 47 2.50 23.03 -10.52
N ASN A 48 2.05 22.51 -11.67
CA ASN A 48 2.86 22.23 -12.86
C ASN A 48 4.11 21.34 -12.59
N LYS A 49 4.15 20.65 -11.44
CA LYS A 49 5.21 19.71 -11.09
C LYS A 49 4.78 18.33 -11.58
N LYS A 50 4.81 18.13 -12.89
CA LYS A 50 4.42 16.88 -13.58
C LYS A 50 5.41 15.75 -13.31
N LYS A 51 5.54 15.35 -12.04
CA LYS A 51 6.35 14.23 -11.61
C LYS A 51 5.52 12.95 -11.73
N VAL A 52 5.75 12.22 -12.82
CA VAL A 52 5.19 10.88 -13.02
C VAL A 52 5.91 9.93 -12.08
N PHE A 53 5.18 9.36 -11.12
CA PHE A 53 5.68 8.29 -10.27
C PHE A 53 5.31 6.96 -10.92
N GLU A 54 6.30 6.15 -11.29
CA GLU A 54 6.06 4.87 -11.97
C GLU A 54 6.12 3.66 -11.02
N LYS A 55 6.80 3.81 -9.87
CA LYS A 55 7.11 2.72 -8.93
C LYS A 55 6.56 3.01 -7.54
N PHE A 56 5.55 2.25 -7.12
CA PHE A 56 4.90 2.46 -5.83
C PHE A 56 5.28 1.38 -4.83
N TYR A 57 5.69 1.83 -3.64
CA TYR A 57 6.06 0.98 -2.51
C TYR A 57 5.01 1.13 -1.41
N VAL A 58 4.36 0.02 -1.09
CA VAL A 58 3.33 -0.07 -0.06
C VAL A 58 3.86 -0.89 1.10
N SER A 59 3.63 -0.43 2.32
CA SER A 59 4.02 -1.13 3.54
C SER A 59 2.84 -1.20 4.51
N SER A 60 2.49 -2.41 4.97
CA SER A 60 1.57 -2.57 6.09
C SER A 60 2.33 -2.96 7.36
N ASP A 61 1.85 -2.48 8.50
CA ASP A 61 2.37 -2.86 9.82
C ASP A 61 1.95 -4.28 10.25
N GLY A 62 0.90 -4.82 9.63
CA GLY A 62 0.27 -6.13 9.87
C GLY A 62 0.01 -6.93 8.59
N PHE A 63 -0.46 -8.17 8.74
CA PHE A 63 -0.19 -9.28 7.80
C PHE A 63 -1.10 -9.45 6.55
N PHE A 64 -2.00 -8.51 6.22
CA PHE A 64 -3.17 -8.69 5.30
C PHE A 64 -3.95 -10.04 5.44
N PRO A 65 -5.18 -10.06 6.02
CA PRO A 65 -5.87 -11.32 6.30
C PRO A 65 -6.43 -12.03 5.05
N PHE A 66 -6.80 -11.28 4.01
CA PHE A 66 -7.45 -11.75 2.79
C PHE A 66 -6.80 -11.09 1.55
N PRO A 67 -7.06 -11.61 0.33
CA PRO A 67 -6.54 -11.03 -0.91
C PRO A 67 -7.11 -9.66 -1.28
N ASP A 68 -8.30 -9.32 -0.77
CA ASP A 68 -9.05 -8.07 -1.00
C ASP A 68 -8.18 -6.80 -0.98
N SER A 69 -7.33 -6.70 0.04
CA SER A 69 -6.46 -5.57 0.31
C SER A 69 -5.44 -5.40 -0.80
N VAL A 70 -4.93 -6.51 -1.35
CA VAL A 70 -3.95 -6.53 -2.44
C VAL A 70 -4.62 -6.18 -3.77
N GLU A 71 -5.85 -6.65 -4.00
CA GLU A 71 -6.63 -6.32 -5.20
C GLU A 71 -6.94 -4.84 -5.27
N ILE A 72 -7.46 -4.26 -4.18
CA ILE A 72 -7.75 -2.83 -4.06
C ILE A 72 -6.46 -2.00 -4.27
N ILE A 73 -5.38 -2.33 -3.56
CA ILE A 73 -4.08 -1.65 -3.72
C ILE A 73 -3.57 -1.74 -5.16
N ALA A 74 -3.59 -2.92 -5.78
CA ALA A 74 -3.03 -3.11 -7.11
C ALA A 74 -3.82 -2.37 -8.19
N ASN A 75 -5.14 -2.48 -8.17
CA ASN A 75 -6.02 -1.87 -9.16
C ASN A 75 -5.98 -0.34 -9.05
N GLU A 76 -6.09 0.19 -7.84
CA GLU A 76 -6.10 1.63 -7.61
C GLU A 76 -4.77 2.32 -7.89
N LEU A 77 -3.64 1.63 -7.63
CA LEU A 77 -2.32 2.14 -8.01
C LEU A 77 -2.09 2.08 -9.53
N LYS A 78 -2.57 1.04 -10.23
CA LYS A 78 -2.54 1.00 -11.71
C LYS A 78 -3.37 2.12 -12.33
N ASN A 79 -4.56 2.39 -11.77
CA ASN A 79 -5.46 3.46 -12.21
C ASN A 79 -4.83 4.87 -12.12
N ILE A 80 -3.80 5.07 -11.28
CA ILE A 80 -3.02 6.31 -11.18
C ILE A 80 -1.65 6.25 -11.89
N GLY A 81 -1.43 5.25 -12.76
CA GLY A 81 -0.25 5.14 -13.62
C GLY A 81 0.92 4.33 -13.06
N ALA A 82 0.74 3.55 -11.99
CA ALA A 82 1.79 2.66 -11.48
C ALA A 82 2.16 1.58 -12.51
N LYS A 83 3.44 1.54 -12.90
CA LYS A 83 4.03 0.47 -13.72
C LYS A 83 4.60 -0.66 -12.88
N GLU A 84 5.14 -0.35 -11.71
CA GLU A 84 5.64 -1.34 -10.75
C GLU A 84 5.05 -1.10 -9.36
N ILE A 85 4.55 -2.17 -8.74
CA ILE A 85 3.98 -2.14 -7.39
C ILE A 85 4.70 -3.15 -6.52
N PHE A 86 5.20 -2.68 -5.38
CA PHE A 86 5.92 -3.45 -4.38
C PHE A 86 5.14 -3.40 -3.06
N ILE A 87 4.82 -4.56 -2.46
CA ILE A 87 4.10 -4.62 -1.17
C ILE A 87 4.97 -5.33 -0.13
N ALA A 88 5.26 -4.67 0.99
CA ALA A 88 5.93 -5.26 2.14
C ALA A 88 4.94 -5.50 3.29
N GLN A 89 4.87 -6.74 3.78
CA GLN A 89 3.96 -7.14 4.86
C GLN A 89 4.62 -8.26 5.71
N PRO A 90 4.31 -8.41 7.01
CA PRO A 90 5.03 -9.33 7.89
C PRO A 90 4.83 -10.83 7.64
N GLY A 91 3.72 -11.22 7.01
CA GLY A 91 3.25 -12.61 6.92
C GLY A 91 2.62 -13.09 8.22
N GLY A 92 2.11 -14.32 8.18
CA GLY A 92 1.44 -14.98 9.30
C GLY A 92 -0.09 -15.09 9.15
N SER A 93 -0.66 -14.76 7.99
CA SER A 93 -2.06 -15.14 7.72
C SER A 93 -2.16 -16.63 7.44
N ILE A 94 -3.22 -17.29 7.93
CA ILE A 94 -3.60 -18.65 7.51
C ILE A 94 -3.76 -18.70 5.97
N ARG A 95 -4.16 -17.58 5.36
CA ARG A 95 -4.38 -17.40 3.93
C ARG A 95 -3.22 -16.74 3.19
N ASP A 96 -2.02 -16.67 3.76
CA ASP A 96 -0.83 -16.06 3.11
C ASP A 96 -0.61 -16.60 1.69
N LYS A 97 -0.91 -17.90 1.44
CA LYS A 97 -0.84 -18.51 0.10
C LYS A 97 -1.76 -17.81 -0.92
N GLU A 98 -3.03 -17.61 -0.58
CA GLU A 98 -4.02 -16.91 -1.42
C GLU A 98 -3.56 -15.48 -1.70
N VAL A 99 -3.14 -14.76 -0.66
CA VAL A 99 -2.66 -13.37 -0.72
C VAL A 99 -1.44 -13.23 -1.64
N ILE A 100 -0.47 -14.14 -1.53
CA ILE A 100 0.74 -14.17 -2.38
C ILE A 100 0.40 -14.57 -3.83
N GLU A 101 -0.54 -15.49 -4.04
CA GLU A 101 -0.96 -15.91 -5.37
C GLU A 101 -1.70 -14.77 -6.11
N THR A 102 -2.61 -14.08 -5.43
CA THR A 102 -3.27 -12.89 -5.96
C THR A 102 -2.28 -11.77 -6.26
N ALA A 103 -1.29 -11.53 -5.39
CA ALA A 103 -0.20 -10.59 -5.69
C ALA A 103 0.54 -10.95 -6.99
N LYS A 104 0.90 -12.23 -7.19
CA LYS A 104 1.53 -12.71 -8.43
C LYS A 104 0.63 -12.49 -9.65
N LYS A 105 -0.65 -12.88 -9.59
CA LYS A 105 -1.64 -12.69 -10.67
C LYS A 105 -1.78 -11.23 -11.09
N LEU A 106 -1.67 -10.31 -10.12
CA LEU A 106 -1.76 -8.86 -10.34
C LEU A 106 -0.43 -8.21 -10.75
N GLY A 107 0.68 -8.95 -10.85
CA GLY A 107 2.01 -8.41 -11.16
C GLY A 107 2.67 -7.63 -10.01
N VAL A 108 2.19 -7.83 -8.77
CA VAL A 108 2.67 -7.16 -7.57
C VAL A 108 3.86 -7.93 -6.96
N LYS A 109 4.96 -7.21 -6.72
CA LYS A 109 6.17 -7.76 -6.07
C LYS A 109 5.99 -7.72 -4.55
N MET A 110 5.56 -8.85 -3.97
CA MET A 110 5.32 -8.96 -2.53
C MET A 110 6.53 -9.47 -1.75
N PHE A 111 6.82 -8.85 -0.60
CA PHE A 111 7.88 -9.22 0.34
C PHE A 111 7.30 -9.56 1.70
N ILE A 112 7.68 -10.73 2.23
CA ILE A 112 7.32 -11.18 3.57
C ILE A 112 8.45 -10.82 4.54
N THR A 113 8.22 -9.84 5.42
CA THR A 113 9.28 -9.26 6.26
C THR A 113 9.53 -10.00 7.57
N ARG A 114 8.62 -10.91 7.97
CA ARG A 114 8.61 -11.61 9.28
C ARG A 114 8.64 -10.68 10.49
N LYS A 115 8.34 -9.39 10.33
CA LYS A 115 8.46 -8.36 11.39
C LYS A 115 7.25 -7.44 11.43
N ARG A 116 6.30 -7.76 12.33
CA ARG A 116 5.16 -6.88 12.62
C ARG A 116 5.66 -5.57 13.24
N CYS A 117 5.11 -4.44 12.80
CA CYS A 117 5.56 -3.10 13.20
C CYS A 117 4.43 -2.27 13.85
N PHE A 118 3.61 -2.96 14.65
CA PHE A 118 2.43 -2.43 15.34
C PHE A 118 2.79 -1.37 16.40
N ARG A 119 1.93 -0.36 16.58
CA ARG A 119 2.12 0.75 17.52
C ARG A 119 0.75 1.34 17.93
N HIS A 120 0.56 1.57 19.23
CA HIS A 120 -0.59 2.30 19.78
C HIS A 120 -0.38 3.83 19.75
#